data_AF-A0A932NXU3-F1
#
_entry.id   AF-A0A932NXU3-F1
#
_cell.length_a   1.000
_cell.length_b   1.000
_cell.length_c   1.000
_cell.angle_alpha   90.00
_cell.angle_beta   90.00
_cell.angle_gamma   90.00
#
_symmetry.space_group_name_H-M   'P 1'
#
loop_
_entity.id
_entity.type
_entity.pdbx_description
1 polymer ?
#
loop_
_entity_poly.entity_id
_entity_poly.type
_entity_poly.pdbx_seq_one_letter_code
_entity_poly.pdbx_strand_id
1 'polypeptide(L)'
;MSDPESFNVSEGPGGASEELSEEARQRFSGASAAIAQIRKEEKRSKKRDTGIAGAIVQFLTDDQRKHLSTLIARLCSRNCPSVFLLALLSLINEECLRRVQEYLAEEGERSAEKTVEESIILTKKTRLDSETNRILIQWLTRIQLVLSIDGKVILSAILLDEKNMDGTVLQLTAFILEGYLQSRGIKVPFERSQALAMHMLHAIFEPFLKNRATA
;
A
#
# COMPACT_ATOMS: atom_id res chain seq x y z
N MET A 1 39.55 45.44 -62.28
CA MET A 1 38.68 45.08 -63.41
C MET A 1 38.19 43.67 -63.17
N SER A 2 36.92 43.29 -63.25
CA SER A 2 35.63 43.98 -63.25
C SER A 2 34.64 42.82 -63.18
N ASP A 3 33.89 42.72 -62.08
CA ASP A 3 32.44 42.47 -62.03
C ASP A 3 31.76 41.26 -62.72
N PRO A 4 30.51 40.95 -62.33
CA PRO A 4 29.96 39.61 -62.09
C PRO A 4 28.77 39.28 -63.03
N GLU A 5 28.13 38.12 -62.85
CA GLU A 5 26.73 37.79 -63.21
C GLU A 5 26.52 36.28 -62.94
N SER A 6 25.37 35.72 -62.60
CA SER A 6 24.17 36.15 -61.88
C SER A 6 23.37 34.87 -61.64
N PHE A 7 22.62 34.90 -60.54
CA PHE A 7 21.52 34.08 -60.08
C PHE A 7 20.74 33.22 -61.10
N ASN A 8 20.38 32.00 -60.67
CA ASN A 8 18.96 31.67 -60.44
C ASN A 8 18.82 30.34 -59.66
N VAL A 9 18.74 30.42 -58.32
CA VAL A 9 18.07 29.38 -57.52
C VAL A 9 16.62 29.80 -57.44
N SER A 10 15.77 29.07 -58.16
CA SER A 10 14.34 29.29 -58.26
C SER A 10 13.68 29.19 -56.89
N GLU A 11 12.96 30.22 -56.49
CA GLU A 11 11.96 30.16 -55.42
C GLU A 11 10.73 29.35 -55.85
N GLY A 12 10.20 28.57 -54.90
CA GLY A 12 8.78 28.22 -54.77
C GLY A 12 8.42 26.73 -54.84
N PRO A 13 7.47 26.19 -54.04
CA PRO A 13 6.71 26.80 -52.95
C PRO A 13 6.89 26.09 -51.58
N GLY A 14 6.75 26.86 -50.50
CA GLY A 14 6.50 26.34 -49.16
C GLY A 14 5.15 25.62 -49.08
N GLY A 15 5.02 24.70 -48.11
CA GLY A 15 3.72 24.11 -47.77
C GLY A 15 3.71 22.67 -47.23
N ALA A 16 4.84 22.07 -46.84
CA ALA A 16 4.83 20.66 -46.36
C ALA A 16 5.61 20.41 -45.06
N SER A 17 5.95 21.45 -44.28
CA SER A 17 6.74 21.29 -43.04
C SER A 17 6.04 21.79 -41.78
N GLU A 18 4.89 22.45 -41.86
CA GLU A 18 4.19 22.98 -40.67
C GLU A 18 3.18 21.98 -40.10
N GLU A 19 2.36 21.29 -40.91
CA GLU A 19 1.43 20.25 -40.44
C GLU A 19 2.14 19.04 -39.81
N LEU A 20 3.24 18.57 -40.42
CA LEU A 20 4.06 17.49 -39.86
C LEU A 20 4.80 17.92 -38.57
N SER A 21 5.04 19.23 -38.40
CA SER A 21 5.68 19.81 -37.22
C SER A 21 4.70 20.02 -36.06
N GLU A 22 3.44 20.36 -36.35
CA GLU A 22 2.37 20.43 -35.34
C GLU A 22 1.96 19.04 -34.85
N GLU A 23 1.81 18.06 -35.74
CA GLU A 23 1.48 16.68 -35.36
C GLU A 23 2.64 16.04 -34.56
N ALA A 24 3.89 16.32 -34.92
CA ALA A 24 5.06 15.94 -34.13
C ALA A 24 5.08 16.66 -32.78
N ARG A 25 4.85 17.98 -32.70
CA ARG A 25 4.80 18.73 -31.43
C ARG A 25 3.71 18.21 -30.49
N GLN A 26 2.53 17.86 -31.00
CA GLN A 26 1.46 17.28 -30.19
C GLN A 26 1.81 15.88 -29.67
N ARG A 27 2.48 15.05 -30.50
CA ARG A 27 2.99 13.74 -30.06
C ARG A 27 4.14 13.87 -29.05
N PHE A 28 5.03 14.85 -29.21
CA PHE A 28 6.13 15.13 -28.27
C PHE A 28 5.66 15.80 -26.97
N SER A 29 4.61 16.63 -27.00
CA SER A 29 4.04 17.25 -25.79
C SER A 29 3.28 16.22 -24.95
N GLY A 30 2.50 15.33 -25.58
CA GLY A 30 1.86 14.20 -24.92
C GLY A 30 2.87 13.20 -24.34
N ALA A 31 3.95 12.89 -25.08
CA ALA A 31 5.03 12.05 -24.59
C ALA A 31 5.82 12.71 -23.45
N SER A 32 6.05 14.02 -23.49
CA SER A 32 6.76 14.74 -22.42
C SER A 32 5.95 14.85 -21.13
N ALA A 33 4.63 15.04 -21.24
CA ALA A 33 3.72 15.00 -20.10
C ALA A 33 3.64 13.59 -19.48
N ALA A 34 3.54 12.55 -20.31
CA ALA A 34 3.58 11.17 -19.86
C ALA A 34 4.92 10.81 -19.20
N ILE A 35 6.05 11.23 -19.77
CA ILE A 35 7.39 11.02 -19.17
C ILE A 35 7.55 11.81 -17.86
N ALA A 36 7.03 13.03 -17.77
CA ALA A 36 7.05 13.82 -16.53
C ALA A 36 6.18 13.18 -15.44
N GLN A 37 5.04 12.62 -15.82
CA GLN A 37 4.15 11.88 -14.94
C GLN A 37 4.80 10.58 -14.48
N ILE A 38 5.39 9.78 -15.38
CA ILE A 38 6.16 8.57 -15.04
C ILE A 38 7.32 8.91 -14.09
N ARG A 39 8.08 9.98 -14.35
CA ARG A 39 9.18 10.41 -13.44
C ARG A 39 8.67 10.87 -12.08
N LYS A 40 7.50 11.51 -12.03
CA LYS A 40 6.85 11.94 -10.78
C LYS A 40 6.35 10.73 -9.99
N GLU A 41 5.75 9.76 -10.67
CA GLU A 41 5.29 8.49 -10.12
C GLU A 41 6.48 7.65 -9.63
N GLU A 42 7.57 7.56 -10.38
CA GLU A 42 8.80 6.85 -10.00
C GLU A 42 9.47 7.49 -8.78
N LYS A 43 9.57 8.83 -8.73
CA LYS A 43 10.10 9.55 -7.56
C LYS A 43 9.22 9.37 -6.32
N ARG A 44 7.89 9.38 -6.49
CA ARG A 44 6.93 9.12 -5.41
C ARG A 44 7.07 7.68 -4.90
N SER A 45 7.14 6.70 -5.80
CA SER A 45 7.37 5.29 -5.44
C SER A 45 8.67 5.11 -4.68
N LYS A 46 9.79 5.66 -5.16
CA LYS A 46 11.09 5.54 -4.47
C LYS A 46 11.09 6.19 -3.08
N LYS A 47 10.48 7.38 -2.94
CA LYS A 47 10.35 8.06 -1.63
C LYS A 47 9.49 7.25 -0.67
N ARG A 48 8.41 6.67 -1.16
CA ARG A 48 7.52 5.79 -0.42
C ARG A 48 8.26 4.54 0.04
N ASP A 49 8.91 3.82 -0.87
CA ASP A 49 9.63 2.58 -0.56
C ASP A 49 10.74 2.83 0.47
N THR A 50 11.46 3.96 0.34
CA THR A 50 12.50 4.38 1.30
C THR A 50 11.91 4.75 2.66
N GLY A 51 10.80 5.49 2.70
CA GLY A 51 10.14 5.91 3.93
C GLY A 51 9.52 4.73 4.69
N ILE A 52 8.94 3.78 3.95
CA ILE A 52 8.38 2.55 4.51
C ILE A 52 9.49 1.65 5.08
N ALA A 53 10.59 1.47 4.35
CA ALA A 53 11.76 0.74 4.85
C ALA A 53 12.32 1.38 6.13
N GLY A 54 12.39 2.71 6.20
CA GLY A 54 12.81 3.44 7.39
C GLY A 54 11.93 3.20 8.61
N ALA A 55 10.60 3.23 8.44
CA ALA A 55 9.65 2.98 9.54
C ALA A 55 9.74 1.53 10.05
N ILE A 56 9.89 0.56 9.14
CA ILE A 56 10.11 -0.84 9.51
C ILE A 56 11.44 -0.98 10.26
N VAL A 57 12.54 -0.42 9.75
CA VAL A 57 13.86 -0.48 10.41
C VAL A 57 13.82 0.13 11.81
N GLN A 58 13.20 1.31 11.97
CA GLN A 58 13.03 1.94 13.29
C GLN A 58 12.29 1.00 14.26
N PHE A 59 11.27 0.29 13.77
CA PHE A 59 10.53 -0.69 14.55
C PHE A 59 11.36 -1.96 14.86
N LEU A 60 12.20 -2.41 13.92
CA LEU A 60 13.11 -3.55 14.10
C LEU A 60 14.22 -3.26 15.11
N THR A 61 14.60 -1.99 15.30
CA THR A 61 15.63 -1.54 16.25
C THR A 61 15.11 -1.26 17.66
N ASP A 62 13.80 -1.37 17.91
CA ASP A 62 13.21 -1.22 19.24
C ASP A 62 13.43 -2.50 20.08
N ASP A 63 14.33 -2.42 21.05
CA ASP A 63 14.74 -3.53 21.91
C ASP A 63 13.59 -4.10 22.76
N GLN A 64 12.51 -3.34 22.98
CA GLN A 64 11.29 -3.80 23.68
C GLN A 64 10.43 -4.73 22.81
N ARG A 65 10.70 -4.81 21.50
CA ARG A 65 9.85 -5.47 20.50
C ARG A 65 10.59 -6.51 19.66
N LYS A 66 11.68 -7.09 20.20
CA LYS A 66 12.51 -8.12 19.53
C LYS A 66 11.75 -9.33 18.98
N HIS A 67 10.65 -9.71 19.64
CA HIS A 67 9.82 -10.82 19.14
C HIS A 67 9.07 -10.43 17.87
N LEU A 68 8.65 -9.16 17.74
CA LEU A 68 8.02 -8.65 16.52
C LEU A 68 9.03 -8.53 15.37
N SER A 69 10.27 -8.15 15.67
CA SER A 69 11.30 -7.96 14.64
C SER A 69 11.61 -9.25 13.88
N THR A 70 11.64 -10.38 14.59
CA THR A 70 11.81 -11.71 13.97
C THR A 70 10.65 -12.07 13.04
N LEU A 71 9.41 -11.78 13.45
CA LEU A 71 8.22 -12.06 12.64
C LEU A 71 8.14 -11.18 11.40
N ILE A 72 8.46 -9.89 11.55
CA ILE A 72 8.54 -8.94 10.44
C ILE A 72 9.61 -9.39 9.43
N ALA A 73 10.81 -9.76 9.90
CA ALA A 73 11.88 -10.24 9.02
C ALA A 73 11.47 -11.49 8.22
N ARG A 74 10.73 -12.43 8.83
CA ARG A 74 10.18 -13.60 8.15
C ARG A 74 9.17 -13.21 7.06
N LEU A 75 8.26 -12.28 7.35
CA LEU A 75 7.30 -11.79 6.37
C LEU A 75 7.99 -11.04 5.22
N CYS A 76 8.99 -10.21 5.50
CA CYS A 76 9.81 -9.58 4.47
C CYS A 76 10.51 -10.61 3.58
N SER A 77 11.04 -11.69 4.17
CA SER A 77 11.68 -12.79 3.42
C SER A 77 10.72 -13.54 2.49
N ARG A 78 9.41 -13.44 2.74
CA ARG A 78 8.34 -13.97 1.89
C ARG A 78 7.81 -12.96 0.87
N ASN A 79 8.51 -11.84 0.67
CA ASN A 79 8.08 -10.74 -0.19
C ASN A 79 6.72 -10.15 0.23
N CYS A 80 6.43 -10.15 1.54
CA CYS A 80 5.23 -9.51 2.04
C CYS A 80 5.28 -7.99 1.79
N PRO A 81 4.26 -7.39 1.15
CA PRO A 81 4.24 -5.96 0.89
C PRO A 81 4.41 -5.16 2.17
N SER A 82 5.36 -4.24 2.14
CA SER A 82 5.74 -3.45 3.31
C SER A 82 4.60 -2.57 3.81
N VAL A 83 3.72 -2.09 2.92
CA VAL A 83 2.49 -1.37 3.27
C VAL A 83 1.51 -2.20 4.11
N PHE A 84 1.43 -3.52 3.86
CA PHE A 84 0.60 -4.40 4.66
C PHE A 84 1.18 -4.60 6.07
N LEU A 85 2.51 -4.72 6.18
CA LEU A 85 3.19 -4.75 7.47
C LEU A 85 2.95 -3.46 8.27
N LEU A 86 3.03 -2.30 7.61
CA LEU A 86 2.72 -1.03 8.26
C LEU A 86 1.25 -0.97 8.69
N ALA A 87 0.31 -1.49 7.90
CA ALA A 87 -1.11 -1.52 8.27
C ALA A 87 -1.34 -2.33 9.54
N LEU A 88 -0.69 -3.49 9.68
CA LEU A 88 -0.70 -4.27 10.92
C LEU A 88 -0.11 -3.46 12.08
N LEU A 89 1.09 -2.90 11.91
CA LEU A 89 1.82 -2.16 12.95
C LEU A 89 1.16 -0.83 13.37
N SER A 90 0.29 -0.28 12.52
CA SER A 90 -0.39 1.00 12.76
C SER A 90 -1.28 1.03 14.02
N LEU A 91 -1.59 -0.12 14.63
CA LEU A 91 -2.32 -0.16 15.90
C LEU A 91 -1.45 0.31 17.09
N ILE A 92 -0.14 0.10 17.01
CA ILE A 92 0.80 0.28 18.14
C ILE A 92 1.96 1.21 17.82
N ASN A 93 1.95 1.85 16.64
CA ASN A 93 2.99 2.75 16.18
C ASN A 93 2.41 3.86 15.29
N GLU A 94 2.51 5.10 15.76
CA GLU A 94 1.98 6.29 15.09
C GLU A 94 2.67 6.60 13.75
N GLU A 95 3.97 6.35 13.64
CA GLU A 95 4.67 6.55 12.37
C GLU A 95 4.17 5.57 11.31
N CYS A 96 3.95 4.30 11.67
CA CYS A 96 3.32 3.31 10.80
C CYS A 96 1.91 3.74 10.38
N LEU A 97 1.12 4.27 11.32
CA LEU A 97 -0.21 4.82 11.04
C LEU A 97 -0.15 5.94 10.00
N ARG A 98 0.71 6.93 10.23
CA ARG A 98 0.91 8.07 9.32
C ARG A 98 1.27 7.61 7.92
N ARG A 99 2.22 6.67 7.79
CA ARG A 99 2.68 6.14 6.49
C ARG A 99 1.58 5.40 5.73
N VAL A 100 0.75 4.62 6.43
CA VAL A 100 -0.36 3.92 5.78
C VAL A 100 -1.45 4.90 5.37
N GLN A 101 -1.71 5.93 6.16
CA GLN A 101 -2.65 6.99 5.77
C GLN A 101 -2.17 7.76 4.53
N GLU A 102 -0.87 8.09 4.46
CA GLU A 102 -0.25 8.67 3.26
C GLU A 102 -0.42 7.76 2.04
N TYR A 103 -0.14 6.47 2.21
CA TYR A 103 -0.37 5.48 1.16
C TYR A 103 -1.82 5.44 0.67
N LEU A 104 -2.76 5.32 1.60
CA LEU A 104 -4.19 5.24 1.29
C LEU A 104 -4.72 6.53 0.66
N ALA A 105 -4.21 7.70 1.04
CA ALA A 105 -4.56 8.96 0.41
C ALA A 105 -4.03 9.05 -1.03
N GLU A 106 -2.77 8.65 -1.26
CA GLU A 106 -2.17 8.65 -2.59
C GLU A 106 -2.83 7.65 -3.56
N GLU A 107 -3.21 6.46 -3.08
CA GLU A 107 -3.90 5.47 -3.89
C GLU A 107 -5.41 5.75 -3.97
N GLY A 108 -6.01 6.39 -2.96
CA GLY A 108 -7.39 6.88 -2.98
C GLY A 108 -7.63 7.99 -4.01
N GLU A 109 -6.65 8.88 -4.23
CA GLU A 109 -6.65 9.83 -5.37
C GLU A 109 -6.61 9.11 -6.73
N ARG A 110 -6.02 7.91 -6.81
CA ARG A 110 -6.01 7.09 -8.03
C ARG A 110 -7.24 6.19 -8.17
N SER A 111 -7.91 5.89 -7.07
CA SER A 111 -9.00 4.91 -6.96
C SER A 111 -10.40 5.53 -6.89
N ALA A 112 -10.55 6.83 -7.16
CA ALA A 112 -11.85 7.52 -7.19
C ALA A 112 -12.87 6.92 -8.19
N GLU A 113 -12.47 5.93 -9.00
CA GLU A 113 -13.35 5.17 -9.92
C GLU A 113 -13.82 3.81 -9.39
N LYS A 114 -13.47 3.35 -8.18
CA LYS A 114 -14.01 2.09 -7.63
C LYS A 114 -14.44 2.17 -6.16
N THR A 115 -15.76 2.06 -6.02
CA THR A 115 -16.58 1.94 -4.81
C THR A 115 -15.96 1.08 -3.71
N VAL A 116 -16.08 1.55 -2.47
CA VAL A 116 -15.96 0.71 -1.27
C VAL A 116 -17.15 0.99 -0.36
N GLU A 117 -18.26 0.33 -0.65
CA GLU A 117 -19.27 -0.04 0.34
C GLU A 117 -19.09 -1.54 0.55
N GLU A 118 -18.50 -1.94 1.67
CA GLU A 118 -18.98 -3.09 2.44
C GLU A 118 -18.13 -3.37 3.69
N SER A 119 -18.86 -3.70 4.75
CA SER A 119 -18.46 -4.42 5.96
C SER A 119 -17.80 -3.63 7.12
N ILE A 120 -18.64 -3.22 8.07
CA ILE A 120 -18.25 -3.10 9.48
C ILE A 120 -19.32 -3.77 10.34
N ILE A 121 -19.12 -5.04 10.71
CA ILE A 121 -19.69 -5.60 11.94
C ILE A 121 -18.63 -6.53 12.54
N LEU A 122 -17.84 -6.04 13.49
CA LEU A 122 -17.03 -6.91 14.35
C LEU A 122 -17.06 -6.41 15.79
N THR A 123 -17.23 -7.39 16.69
CA THR A 123 -17.21 -7.38 18.16
C THR A 123 -18.52 -7.02 18.90
N LYS A 124 -19.44 -7.99 18.95
CA LYS A 124 -20.33 -8.19 20.11
C LYS A 124 -19.80 -9.38 20.91
N LYS A 125 -19.00 -9.15 21.97
CA LYS A 125 -18.90 -10.03 23.18
C LYS A 125 -17.77 -9.73 24.17
N THR A 126 -16.91 -8.73 23.93
CA THR A 126 -15.91 -8.32 24.93
C THR A 126 -16.31 -6.97 25.53
N ARG A 127 -16.19 -6.82 26.85
CA ARG A 127 -16.40 -5.55 27.58
C ARG A 127 -15.25 -4.56 27.26
N LEU A 128 -15.04 -4.24 25.99
CA LEU A 128 -14.18 -3.14 25.60
C LEU A 128 -14.96 -1.85 25.76
N ASP A 129 -14.29 -0.80 26.21
CA ASP A 129 -14.86 0.53 26.16
C ASP A 129 -15.07 0.98 24.69
N SER A 130 -15.91 1.98 24.51
CA SER A 130 -16.31 2.47 23.18
C SER A 130 -15.13 3.02 22.37
N GLU A 131 -14.11 3.60 23.02
CA GLU A 131 -12.93 4.15 22.37
C GLU A 131 -12.03 3.01 21.84
N THR A 132 -11.75 2.02 22.68
CA THR A 132 -10.96 0.85 22.30
C THR A 132 -11.60 0.12 21.12
N ASN A 133 -12.92 -0.07 21.14
CA ASN A 133 -13.62 -0.70 20.03
C ASN A 133 -13.53 0.13 18.74
N ARG A 134 -13.72 1.44 18.83
CA ARG A 134 -13.59 2.35 17.68
C ARG A 134 -12.21 2.27 17.03
N ILE A 135 -11.14 2.25 17.83
CA ILE A 135 -9.76 2.18 17.34
C ILE A 135 -9.50 0.85 16.64
N LEU A 136 -9.96 -0.27 17.22
CA LEU A 136 -9.84 -1.59 16.60
C LEU A 136 -10.58 -1.64 15.26
N ILE A 137 -11.80 -1.10 15.19
CA ILE A 137 -12.56 -1.02 13.94
C ILE A 137 -11.78 -0.22 12.89
N GLN A 138 -11.30 0.98 13.24
CA GLN A 138 -10.51 1.81 12.32
C GLN A 138 -9.23 1.12 11.83
N TRP A 139 -8.60 0.34 12.70
CA TRP A 139 -7.43 -0.47 12.34
C TRP A 139 -7.77 -1.61 11.38
N LEU A 140 -8.85 -2.36 11.65
CA LEU A 140 -9.31 -3.42 10.75
C LEU A 140 -9.71 -2.88 9.38
N THR A 141 -10.46 -1.76 9.33
CA THR A 141 -10.84 -1.09 8.08
C THR A 141 -9.61 -0.67 7.28
N ARG A 142 -8.56 -0.16 7.94
CA ARG A 142 -7.32 0.20 7.27
C ARG A 142 -6.59 -0.99 6.65
N ILE A 143 -6.58 -2.14 7.33
CA ILE A 143 -6.02 -3.38 6.76
C ILE A 143 -6.85 -3.82 5.54
N GLN A 144 -8.19 -3.77 5.63
CA GLN A 144 -9.08 -4.11 4.53
C GLN A 144 -8.85 -3.21 3.30
N LEU A 145 -8.67 -1.91 3.49
CA LEU A 145 -8.38 -0.97 2.41
C LEU A 145 -7.03 -1.25 1.73
N VAL A 146 -6.00 -1.60 2.52
CA VAL A 146 -4.71 -2.02 1.94
C VAL A 146 -4.86 -3.32 1.13
N LEU A 147 -5.69 -4.25 1.60
CA LEU A 147 -6.02 -5.47 0.86
C LEU A 147 -6.86 -5.24 -0.38
N SER A 148 -7.73 -4.22 -0.41
CA SER A 148 -8.49 -3.89 -1.62
C SER A 148 -7.60 -3.32 -2.73
N ILE A 149 -6.47 -2.71 -2.37
CA ILE A 149 -5.49 -2.18 -3.33
C ILE A 149 -4.54 -3.30 -3.80
N ASP A 150 -3.87 -4.00 -2.87
CA ASP A 150 -2.77 -4.94 -3.19
C ASP A 150 -3.10 -6.42 -2.89
N GLY A 151 -4.37 -6.76 -2.79
CA GLY A 151 -4.83 -8.06 -2.28
C GLY A 151 -4.16 -9.27 -2.93
N LYS A 152 -3.94 -9.26 -4.25
CA LYS A 152 -3.28 -10.37 -4.95
C LYS A 152 -1.84 -10.60 -4.47
N VAL A 153 -1.07 -9.52 -4.32
CA VAL A 153 0.34 -9.59 -3.90
C VAL A 153 0.42 -9.97 -2.43
N ILE A 154 -0.43 -9.35 -1.59
CA ILE A 154 -0.48 -9.64 -0.16
C ILE A 154 -0.85 -11.10 0.10
N LEU A 155 -1.96 -11.58 -0.49
CA LEU A 155 -2.41 -12.96 -0.34
C LEU A 155 -1.35 -13.96 -0.81
N SER A 156 -0.65 -13.69 -1.90
CA SER A 156 0.42 -14.57 -2.39
C SER A 156 1.61 -14.66 -1.43
N ALA A 157 1.89 -13.60 -0.68
CA ALA A 157 2.96 -13.61 0.31
C ALA A 157 2.57 -14.33 1.62
N ILE A 158 1.31 -14.24 2.04
CA ILE A 158 0.86 -14.69 3.37
C ILE A 158 0.11 -16.03 3.37
N LEU A 159 -0.34 -16.52 2.22
CA LEU A 159 -0.97 -17.83 2.13
C LEU A 159 0.10 -18.92 1.95
N LEU A 160 -0.07 -20.04 2.63
CA LEU A 160 0.70 -21.28 2.41
C LEU A 160 0.07 -22.12 1.30
N ASP A 161 -1.26 -22.12 1.22
CA ASP A 161 -2.07 -22.72 0.17
C ASP A 161 -3.39 -21.95 -0.01
N GLU A 162 -4.34 -22.46 -0.79
CA GLU A 162 -5.61 -21.79 -1.09
C GLU A 162 -6.47 -21.45 0.15
N LYS A 163 -6.24 -22.10 1.29
CA LYS A 163 -7.06 -21.93 2.50
C LYS A 163 -6.27 -21.62 3.77
N ASN A 164 -4.98 -21.93 3.80
CA ASN A 164 -4.16 -21.83 4.99
C ASN A 164 -3.28 -20.58 4.97
N MET A 165 -3.45 -19.72 5.98
CA MET A 165 -2.58 -18.58 6.23
C MET A 165 -1.29 -19.01 6.92
N ASP A 166 -0.20 -18.32 6.59
CA ASP A 166 1.07 -18.39 7.30
C ASP A 166 0.90 -17.97 8.76
N GLY A 167 1.38 -18.83 9.66
CA GLY A 167 1.26 -18.63 11.11
C GLY A 167 1.99 -17.38 11.61
N THR A 168 2.97 -16.85 10.86
CA THR A 168 3.70 -15.63 11.21
C THR A 168 2.79 -14.41 11.18
N VAL A 169 1.86 -14.31 10.23
CA VAL A 169 0.88 -13.21 10.19
C VAL A 169 -0.05 -13.28 11.40
N LEU A 170 -0.59 -14.48 11.68
CA LEU A 170 -1.43 -14.69 12.85
C LEU A 170 -0.70 -14.33 14.16
N GLN A 171 0.53 -14.80 14.31
CA GLN A 171 1.35 -14.56 15.49
C GLN A 171 1.70 -13.07 15.63
N LEU A 172 2.04 -12.40 14.53
CA LEU A 172 2.32 -10.96 14.53
C LEU A 172 1.09 -10.17 14.95
N THR A 173 -0.08 -10.46 14.37
CA THR A 173 -1.34 -9.81 14.72
C THR A 173 -1.71 -10.06 16.19
N ALA A 174 -1.50 -11.27 16.70
CA ALA A 174 -1.76 -11.61 18.10
C ALA A 174 -0.91 -10.77 19.06
N PHE A 175 0.40 -10.64 18.81
CA PHE A 175 1.28 -9.82 19.65
C PHE A 175 0.98 -8.32 19.54
N ILE A 176 0.60 -7.83 18.35
CA ILE A 176 0.16 -6.44 18.16
C ILE A 176 -1.09 -6.15 18.99
N LEU A 177 -2.08 -7.05 18.96
CA LEU A 177 -3.30 -6.93 19.76
C LEU A 177 -3.01 -7.00 21.26
N GLU A 178 -2.17 -7.95 21.69
CA GLU A 178 -1.76 -8.08 23.08
C GLU A 178 -1.09 -6.80 23.57
N GLY A 179 -0.11 -6.26 22.82
CA GLY A 179 0.57 -5.02 23.16
C GLY A 179 -0.37 -3.82 23.23
N TYR A 180 -1.30 -3.70 22.29
CA TYR A 180 -2.30 -2.63 22.29
C TYR A 180 -3.23 -2.73 23.51
N LEU A 181 -3.80 -3.91 23.77
CA LEU A 181 -4.71 -4.12 24.90
C LEU A 181 -3.98 -3.91 26.24
N GLN A 182 -2.72 -4.36 26.34
CA GLN A 182 -1.89 -4.14 27.52
C GLN A 182 -1.62 -2.65 27.77
N SER A 183 -1.38 -1.85 26.72
CA SER A 183 -1.24 -0.39 26.85
C SER A 183 -2.53 0.31 27.34
N ARG A 184 -3.68 -0.34 27.17
CA ARG A 184 -4.99 0.11 27.70
C ARG A 184 -5.32 -0.49 29.07
N GLY A 185 -4.35 -1.16 29.72
CA GLY A 185 -4.52 -1.81 31.01
C GLY A 185 -5.29 -3.14 30.96
N ILE A 186 -5.58 -3.66 29.77
CA ILE A 186 -6.30 -4.92 29.57
C ILE A 186 -5.28 -6.04 29.38
N LYS A 187 -5.08 -6.85 30.42
CA LYS A 187 -4.21 -8.03 30.33
C LYS A 187 -5.00 -9.19 29.70
N VAL A 188 -4.58 -9.60 28.52
CA VAL A 188 -5.17 -10.73 27.79
C VAL A 188 -4.08 -11.79 27.61
N PRO A 189 -4.29 -13.04 28.07
CA PRO A 189 -3.37 -14.14 27.79
C PRO A 189 -3.17 -14.32 26.29
N PHE A 190 -1.96 -14.69 25.88
CA PHE A 190 -1.59 -14.86 24.47
C PHE A 190 -2.59 -15.73 23.69
N GLU A 191 -3.10 -16.82 24.28
CA GLU A 191 -4.05 -17.75 23.63
C GLU A 191 -5.35 -17.04 23.25
N ARG A 192 -5.81 -16.09 24.09
CA ARG A 192 -7.00 -15.29 23.81
C ARG A 192 -6.72 -14.21 22.77
N SER A 193 -5.54 -13.58 22.82
CA SER A 193 -5.10 -12.62 21.80
C SER A 193 -4.96 -13.30 20.43
N GLN A 194 -4.47 -14.53 20.39
CA GLN A 194 -4.34 -15.34 19.19
C GLN A 194 -5.70 -15.75 18.62
N ALA A 195 -6.64 -16.18 19.47
CA ALA A 195 -8.01 -16.48 19.03
C ALA A 195 -8.70 -15.22 18.48
N LEU A 196 -8.51 -14.06 19.11
CA LEU A 196 -9.05 -12.79 18.62
C LEU A 196 -8.44 -12.40 17.27
N ALA A 197 -7.10 -12.49 17.15
CA ALA A 197 -6.38 -12.24 15.91
C ALA A 197 -6.89 -13.13 14.78
N MET A 198 -7.10 -14.43 15.05
CA MET A 198 -7.61 -15.38 14.07
C MET A 198 -8.99 -14.96 13.54
N HIS A 199 -9.94 -14.62 14.43
CA HIS A 199 -11.27 -14.17 13.99
C HIS A 199 -11.21 -12.87 13.19
N MET A 200 -10.37 -11.91 13.60
CA MET A 200 -10.20 -10.64 12.91
C MET A 200 -9.58 -10.83 11.52
N LEU A 201 -8.51 -11.61 11.42
CA LEU A 201 -7.86 -11.92 10.14
C LEU A 201 -8.83 -12.67 9.23
N HIS A 202 -9.55 -13.67 9.74
CA HIS A 202 -10.55 -14.38 8.93
C HIS A 202 -11.59 -13.43 8.36
N ALA A 203 -12.17 -12.54 9.17
CA ALA A 203 -13.15 -11.57 8.70
C ALA A 203 -12.57 -10.55 7.70
N ILE A 204 -11.29 -10.20 7.83
CA ILE A 204 -10.59 -9.34 6.88
C ILE A 204 -10.34 -10.06 5.54
N PHE A 205 -9.89 -11.31 5.56
CA PHE A 205 -9.43 -12.03 4.38
C PHE A 205 -10.52 -12.80 3.64
N GLU A 206 -11.58 -13.23 4.35
CA GLU A 206 -12.67 -14.04 3.79
C GLU A 206 -13.27 -13.44 2.48
N PRO A 207 -13.54 -12.13 2.38
CA PRO A 207 -14.05 -11.54 1.13
C PRO A 207 -13.07 -11.70 -0.05
N PHE A 208 -11.78 -11.61 0.20
CA PHE A 208 -10.73 -11.69 -0.82
C PHE A 208 -10.41 -13.14 -1.22
N LEU A 209 -10.59 -14.09 -0.31
CA LEU A 209 -10.44 -15.52 -0.60
C LEU A 209 -11.60 -16.05 -1.46
N LYS A 210 -12.83 -15.63 -1.19
CA LYS A 210 -14.02 -16.03 -1.99
C LYS A 210 -13.92 -15.55 -3.44
N ASN A 211 -13.46 -14.32 -3.65
CA ASN A 211 -13.28 -13.74 -4.98
C ASN A 211 -12.19 -14.41 -5.82
N ARG A 212 -11.32 -15.22 -5.20
CA ARG A 212 -10.28 -15.98 -5.91
C ARG A 212 -10.77 -17.34 -6.40
N ALA A 213 -11.81 -17.90 -5.78
CA ALA A 213 -12.39 -19.18 -6.17
C ALA A 213 -13.34 -19.08 -7.37
N THR A 214 -13.71 -17.86 -7.77
CA THR A 214 -14.64 -17.57 -8.88
C THR A 214 -13.96 -16.95 -10.10
N ALA A 215 -12.62 -16.78 -10.08
CA ALA A 215 -11.81 -16.22 -11.17
C ALA A 215 -10.85 -17.27 -11.72
#